data_AF-K1RKG3-F1
#
_entry.id   AF-K1RKG3-F1
#
_cell.length_a   1.000
_cell.length_b   1.000
_cell.length_c   1.000
_cell.angle_alpha   90.00
_cell.angle_beta   90.00
_cell.angle_gamma   90.00
#
_symmetry.space_group_name_H-M   'P 1'
#
loop_
_entity.id
_entity.type
_entity.pdbx_description
1 polymer ?
#
loop_
_entity_poly.entity_id
_entity_poly.type
_entity_poly.pdbx_seq_one_letter_code
_entity_poly.pdbx_strand_id
1 'polypeptide(L)'
;MKKIMITLALACGIFTAASAAKNEKPWANGKLQVSANQRFLQFENGQPFFMLGDTGWLLPERLDRAEAQYYLQKCRVAGFNTVLIQVMDGTPSFNIYGQQSLPAGWDLSKADPAGVYSYWDHLDYIIKLAEMNGIYIGMVTIWGSQVKAENINAQQAKAYGKFLANRYKNSPNIIWVMGGDIQGDIHPEVWESLATSIKSIDHNHLMTYHPRGRYTSAKWWSKAKWLDFHTFQSGHRKYGQRMGNKDYPIPDNTEEDNWMYVDSTWAYKPIKPVLDAEPSYEDIPKGLHDPNEE
;
A
#
# COMPACT_ATOMS: atom_id res chain seq x y z
N MET A 1 29.90 66.79 -19.27
CA MET A 1 29.71 65.33 -19.35
C MET A 1 29.95 64.70 -17.98
N LYS A 2 28.88 64.41 -17.22
CA LYS A 2 28.92 63.54 -16.04
C LYS A 2 27.64 62.70 -16.05
N LYS A 3 27.78 61.41 -16.36
CA LYS A 3 26.71 60.41 -16.26
C LYS A 3 26.54 60.07 -14.78
N ILE A 4 25.34 60.24 -14.24
CA ILE A 4 24.97 59.72 -12.91
C ILE A 4 24.14 58.47 -13.19
N MET A 5 24.73 57.30 -12.90
CA MET A 5 24.04 56.01 -12.90
C MET A 5 23.04 55.99 -11.74
N ILE A 6 21.78 55.75 -12.03
CA ILE A 6 20.76 55.40 -11.05
C ILE A 6 20.76 53.87 -10.97
N THR A 7 21.27 53.33 -9.86
CA THR A 7 21.19 51.90 -9.56
C THR A 7 19.85 51.63 -8.87
N LEU A 8 18.91 51.01 -9.57
CA LEU A 8 17.65 50.55 -9.02
C LEU A 8 17.90 49.21 -8.29
N ALA A 9 17.92 49.23 -6.95
CA ALA A 9 17.97 48.00 -6.16
C ALA A 9 16.55 47.41 -6.09
N LEU A 10 16.28 46.40 -6.91
CA LEU A 10 15.06 45.61 -6.84
C LEU A 10 15.23 44.56 -5.71
N ALA A 11 14.73 44.88 -4.52
CA ALA A 11 14.63 43.90 -3.44
C ALA A 11 13.44 42.97 -3.71
N CYS A 12 13.67 41.87 -4.45
CA CYS A 12 12.73 40.75 -4.52
C CYS A 12 12.76 39.99 -3.18
N GLY A 13 11.97 40.46 -2.22
CA GLY A 13 11.65 39.68 -1.02
C GLY A 13 10.70 38.54 -1.37
N ILE A 14 11.24 37.34 -1.58
CA ILE A 14 10.44 36.11 -1.57
C ILE A 14 10.03 35.86 -0.12
N PHE A 15 8.86 36.32 0.27
CA PHE A 15 8.21 35.85 1.49
C PHE A 15 7.72 34.42 1.23
N THR A 16 8.55 33.43 1.54
CA THR A 16 8.03 32.09 1.83
C THR A 16 7.31 32.18 3.17
N ALA A 17 6.02 32.52 3.13
CA ALA A 17 5.14 32.16 4.22
C ALA A 17 5.09 30.63 4.24
N ALA A 18 5.98 30.00 5.00
CA ALA A 18 5.77 28.65 5.46
C ALA A 18 4.53 28.70 6.34
N SER A 19 3.36 28.55 5.70
CA SER A 19 2.15 28.11 6.36
C SER A 19 2.57 26.92 7.21
N ALA A 20 2.56 27.07 8.53
CA ALA A 20 2.55 25.92 9.42
C ALA A 20 1.26 25.18 9.03
N ALA A 21 1.40 24.20 8.14
CA ALA A 21 0.28 23.43 7.67
C ALA A 21 -0.41 22.92 8.93
N LYS A 22 -1.63 23.40 9.17
CA LYS A 22 -2.47 22.79 10.20
C LYS A 22 -2.44 21.30 9.89
N ASN A 23 -2.23 20.49 10.92
CA ASN A 23 -2.20 19.03 10.82
C ASN A 23 -3.62 18.50 10.56
N GLU A 24 -4.26 19.03 9.52
CA GLU A 24 -5.59 18.67 9.06
C GLU A 24 -5.47 17.30 8.42
N LYS A 25 -6.23 16.37 9.00
CA LYS A 25 -6.28 14.99 8.55
C LYS A 25 -6.77 14.95 7.10
N PRO A 26 -6.15 14.19 6.18
CA PRO A 26 -6.50 14.23 4.75
C PRO A 26 -7.98 13.97 4.47
N TRP A 27 -8.60 13.02 5.19
CA TRP A 27 -10.02 12.65 5.07
C TRP A 27 -11.00 13.72 5.61
N ALA A 28 -10.52 14.84 6.17
CA ALA A 28 -11.37 16.01 6.39
C ALA A 28 -11.93 16.58 5.06
N ASN A 29 -11.30 16.23 3.94
CA ASN A 29 -11.74 16.56 2.58
C ASN A 29 -12.81 15.60 2.01
N GLY A 30 -13.25 14.62 2.81
CA GLY A 30 -14.16 13.54 2.41
C GLY A 30 -13.40 12.26 2.07
N LYS A 31 -14.13 11.27 1.54
CA LYS A 31 -13.56 9.96 1.19
C LYS A 31 -12.58 10.08 0.02
N LEU A 32 -11.59 9.20 0.00
CA LEU A 32 -10.69 9.05 -1.14
C LEU A 32 -11.42 8.34 -2.29
N GLN A 33 -11.29 8.87 -3.51
CA GLN A 33 -11.95 8.37 -4.70
C GLN A 33 -11.06 8.46 -5.95
N VAL A 34 -11.40 7.69 -6.97
CA VAL A 34 -10.82 7.84 -8.30
C VAL A 34 -11.38 9.09 -8.95
N SER A 35 -10.50 9.93 -9.49
CA SER A 35 -10.88 11.15 -10.22
C SER A 35 -11.69 10.85 -11.48
N ALA A 36 -12.47 11.84 -11.94
CA ALA A 36 -13.34 11.70 -13.11
C ALA A 36 -12.59 11.28 -14.39
N ASN A 37 -11.32 11.68 -14.54
CA ASN A 37 -10.50 11.33 -15.70
C ASN A 37 -9.86 9.93 -15.60
N GLN A 38 -10.10 9.18 -14.52
CA GLN A 38 -9.59 7.83 -14.27
C GLN A 38 -8.06 7.72 -14.21
N ARG A 39 -7.34 8.81 -13.90
CA ARG A 39 -5.87 8.82 -13.83
C ARG A 39 -5.30 9.11 -12.46
N PHE A 40 -6.03 9.85 -11.63
CA PHE A 40 -5.56 10.29 -10.32
C PHE A 40 -6.50 9.88 -9.19
N LEU A 41 -6.00 9.98 -7.97
CA LEU A 41 -6.81 9.92 -6.76
C LEU A 41 -7.11 11.36 -6.28
N GLN A 42 -8.30 11.53 -5.73
CA GLN A 42 -8.77 12.79 -5.16
C GLN A 42 -9.72 12.52 -4.00
N PHE A 43 -10.02 13.55 -3.22
CA PHE A 43 -11.09 13.49 -2.23
C PHE A 43 -12.45 13.82 -2.84
N GLU A 44 -13.54 13.56 -2.10
CA GLU A 44 -14.92 13.87 -2.51
C GLU A 44 -15.12 15.36 -2.85
N ASN A 45 -14.44 16.27 -2.13
CA ASN A 45 -14.49 17.70 -2.40
C ASN A 45 -13.65 18.14 -3.63
N GLY A 46 -13.00 17.21 -4.34
CA GLY A 46 -12.18 17.48 -5.52
C GLY A 46 -10.71 17.80 -5.23
N GLN A 47 -10.31 17.89 -3.96
CA GLN A 47 -8.90 18.12 -3.62
C GLN A 47 -8.02 16.93 -4.07
N PRO A 48 -6.90 17.16 -4.77
CA PRO A 48 -6.02 16.08 -5.21
C PRO A 48 -5.41 15.32 -4.04
N PHE A 49 -5.23 14.02 -4.20
CA PHE A 49 -4.43 13.19 -3.30
C PHE A 49 -3.25 12.60 -4.07
N PHE A 50 -2.07 13.21 -3.90
CA PHE A 50 -0.82 12.64 -4.38
C PHE A 50 -0.36 11.60 -3.34
N MET A 51 -0.45 10.32 -3.69
CA MET A 51 -0.04 9.25 -2.79
C MET A 51 1.50 9.20 -2.72
N LEU A 52 2.04 9.49 -1.54
CA LEU A 52 3.46 9.32 -1.22
C LEU A 52 3.56 8.24 -0.14
N GLY A 53 3.90 7.03 -0.58
CA GLY A 53 3.91 5.82 0.24
C GLY A 53 5.27 5.52 0.84
N ASP A 54 5.27 5.08 2.10
CA ASP A 54 6.38 4.36 2.76
C ASP A 54 6.03 2.86 2.85
N THR A 55 7.05 2.01 3.02
CA THR A 55 6.94 0.55 3.01
C THR A 55 7.31 -0.03 4.38
N GLY A 56 6.33 -0.09 5.27
CA GLY A 56 6.47 -0.63 6.62
C GLY A 56 5.97 -2.07 6.72
N TRP A 57 6.45 -2.98 5.85
CA TRP A 57 5.86 -4.31 5.68
C TRP A 57 5.59 -5.05 6.99
N LEU A 58 6.58 -5.12 7.88
CA LEU A 58 6.50 -5.88 9.13
C LEU A 58 6.17 -5.00 10.34
N LEU A 59 5.58 -3.82 10.11
CA LEU A 59 5.16 -2.92 11.19
C LEU A 59 4.26 -3.63 12.22
N PRO A 60 3.21 -4.39 11.84
CA PRO A 60 2.35 -5.08 12.80
C PRO A 60 3.02 -6.23 13.55
N GLU A 61 3.99 -6.90 12.93
CA GLU A 61 4.64 -8.08 13.47
C GLU A 61 5.81 -7.73 14.39
N ARG A 62 6.53 -6.64 14.10
CA ARG A 62 7.85 -6.40 14.69
C ARG A 62 8.00 -5.16 15.54
N LEU A 63 7.14 -4.16 15.41
CA LEU A 63 7.28 -2.95 16.22
C LEU A 63 6.37 -3.01 17.44
N ASP A 64 6.89 -2.59 18.58
CA ASP A 64 6.07 -2.34 19.75
C ASP A 64 5.29 -1.01 19.60
N ARG A 65 4.48 -0.65 20.60
CA ARG A 65 3.70 0.59 20.57
C ARG A 65 4.56 1.85 20.46
N ALA A 66 5.68 1.92 21.17
CA ALA A 66 6.57 3.08 21.17
C ALA A 66 7.33 3.19 19.85
N GLU A 67 7.79 2.07 19.31
CA GLU A 67 8.47 1.98 18.02
C GLU A 67 7.52 2.33 16.87
N ALA A 68 6.29 1.81 16.88
CA ALA A 68 5.26 2.18 15.91
C ALA A 68 4.96 3.69 15.95
N GLN A 69 4.90 4.28 17.15
CA GLN A 69 4.73 5.73 17.32
C GLN A 69 5.89 6.51 16.72
N TYR A 70 7.12 6.09 17.04
CA TYR A 70 8.31 6.74 16.53
C TYR A 70 8.38 6.66 15.00
N TYR A 71 8.17 5.48 14.42
CA TYR A 71 8.17 5.26 12.97
C TYR A 71 7.12 6.12 12.25
N LEU A 72 5.85 6.07 12.66
CA LEU A 72 4.78 6.85 12.00
C LEU A 72 4.96 8.36 12.15
N GLN A 73 5.56 8.82 13.25
CA GLN A 73 5.94 10.23 13.38
C GLN A 73 7.06 10.62 12.41
N LYS A 74 8.04 9.74 12.18
CA LYS A 74 9.09 9.98 11.19
C LYS A 74 8.52 10.00 9.77
N CYS A 75 7.63 9.07 9.42
CA CYS A 75 6.95 9.07 8.13
C CYS A 75 6.21 10.40 7.89
N ARG A 76 5.45 10.86 8.88
CA ARG A 76 4.74 12.15 8.81
C ARG A 76 5.68 13.33 8.60
N VAL A 77 6.79 13.38 9.35
CA VAL A 77 7.79 14.47 9.23
C VAL A 77 8.47 14.46 7.86
N ALA A 78 8.70 13.27 7.28
CA ALA A 78 9.23 13.11 5.93
C ALA A 78 8.20 13.39 4.82
N GLY A 79 6.92 13.58 5.16
CA GLY A 79 5.85 13.93 4.23
C GLY A 79 5.09 12.73 3.66
N PHE A 80 5.38 11.51 4.09
CA PHE A 80 4.62 10.33 3.70
C PHE A 80 3.18 10.43 4.22
N ASN A 81 2.23 10.08 3.35
CA ASN A 81 0.79 10.12 3.65
C ASN A 81 0.13 8.74 3.55
N THR A 82 0.89 7.72 3.16
CA THR A 82 0.47 6.32 3.13
C THR A 82 1.61 5.44 3.64
N VAL A 83 1.30 4.38 4.39
CA VAL A 83 2.24 3.32 4.75
C VAL A 83 1.62 1.98 4.35
N LEU A 84 2.33 1.20 3.52
CA LEU A 84 1.96 -0.17 3.19
C LEU A 84 2.43 -1.13 4.29
N ILE A 85 1.57 -2.04 4.73
CA ILE A 85 1.87 -3.06 5.75
C ILE A 85 1.39 -4.44 5.30
N GLN A 86 2.00 -5.49 5.82
CA GLN A 86 1.46 -6.84 5.78
C GLN A 86 0.57 -7.01 7.02
N VAL A 87 -0.73 -7.19 6.81
CA VAL A 87 -1.68 -7.44 7.92
C VAL A 87 -1.51 -8.85 8.47
N MET A 88 -1.07 -9.78 7.64
CA MET A 88 -0.67 -11.13 8.04
C MET A 88 0.44 -11.61 7.10
N ASP A 89 1.66 -11.77 7.61
CA ASP A 89 2.79 -12.37 6.90
C ASP A 89 2.78 -13.91 6.94
N GLY A 90 2.09 -14.47 7.95
CA GLY A 90 1.92 -15.89 8.23
C GLY A 90 0.50 -16.29 8.63
N THR A 91 0.22 -17.59 8.69
CA THR A 91 -1.06 -18.16 9.15
C THR A 91 -0.83 -19.23 10.21
N PRO A 92 -0.79 -18.88 11.52
CA PRO A 92 -0.94 -17.52 12.07
C PRO A 92 0.31 -16.65 11.88
N SER A 93 0.11 -15.33 11.95
CA SER A 93 1.18 -14.34 12.15
C SER A 93 1.36 -14.10 13.66
N PHE A 94 2.53 -13.60 14.05
CA PHE A 94 2.84 -13.26 15.44
C PHE A 94 3.35 -11.82 15.52
N ASN A 95 2.86 -11.05 16.49
CA ASN A 95 3.42 -9.74 16.79
C ASN A 95 4.55 -9.82 17.83
N ILE A 96 5.23 -8.70 18.08
CA ILE A 96 6.33 -8.57 19.03
C ILE A 96 5.96 -8.98 20.46
N TYR A 97 4.67 -8.93 20.81
CA TYR A 97 4.12 -9.35 22.11
C TYR A 97 3.81 -10.85 22.19
N GLY A 98 4.13 -11.62 21.15
CA GLY A 98 3.85 -13.05 21.05
C GLY A 98 2.37 -13.38 20.79
N GLN A 99 1.56 -12.40 20.38
CA GLN A 99 0.14 -12.60 20.12
C GLN A 99 -0.09 -13.13 18.71
N GLN A 100 -0.96 -14.14 18.59
CA GLN A 100 -1.32 -14.76 17.31
C GLN A 100 -2.46 -14.03 16.63
N SER A 101 -2.41 -13.90 15.30
CA SER A 101 -3.53 -13.38 14.51
C SER A 101 -4.72 -14.34 14.41
N LEU A 102 -4.48 -15.65 14.53
CA LEU A 102 -5.49 -16.71 14.45
C LEU A 102 -5.41 -17.67 15.65
N PRO A 103 -5.70 -17.21 16.89
CA PRO A 103 -5.53 -18.02 18.11
C PRO A 103 -6.45 -19.25 18.19
N ALA A 104 -7.52 -19.28 17.38
CA ALA A 104 -8.42 -20.42 17.22
C ALA A 104 -8.54 -20.85 15.75
N GLY A 105 -7.46 -20.70 14.97
CA GLY A 105 -7.50 -20.88 13.52
C GLY A 105 -8.44 -19.87 12.85
N TRP A 106 -9.13 -20.28 11.79
CA TRP A 106 -10.03 -19.42 11.02
C TRP A 106 -11.38 -19.10 11.70
N ASP A 107 -11.56 -19.47 12.98
CA ASP A 107 -12.67 -19.00 13.81
C ASP A 107 -12.40 -17.56 14.30
N LEU A 108 -12.62 -16.60 13.41
CA LEU A 108 -12.36 -15.17 13.64
C LEU A 108 -13.26 -14.55 14.71
N SER A 109 -14.31 -15.24 15.16
CA SER A 109 -15.10 -14.80 16.32
C SER A 109 -14.29 -14.84 17.63
N LYS A 110 -13.17 -15.58 17.63
CA LYS A 110 -12.24 -15.71 18.75
C LYS A 110 -10.91 -15.01 18.51
N ALA A 111 -10.86 -14.11 17.52
CA ALA A 111 -9.66 -13.34 17.18
C ALA A 111 -9.15 -12.49 18.36
N ASP A 112 -10.06 -12.06 19.24
CA ASP A 112 -9.77 -11.26 20.44
C ASP A 112 -10.20 -12.03 21.72
N PRO A 113 -9.31 -12.81 22.33
CA PRO A 113 -9.60 -13.46 23.61
C PRO A 113 -9.86 -12.42 24.71
N ALA A 114 -10.87 -12.67 25.55
CA ALA A 114 -11.26 -11.74 26.61
C ALA A 114 -10.10 -11.48 27.60
N GLY A 115 -9.82 -10.21 27.88
CA GLY A 115 -8.78 -9.79 28.82
C GLY A 115 -7.35 -9.86 28.27
N VAL A 116 -7.17 -10.13 26.97
CA VAL A 116 -5.87 -10.19 26.31
C VAL A 116 -5.75 -9.00 25.36
N TYR A 117 -4.61 -8.30 25.39
CA TYR A 117 -4.24 -7.38 24.32
C TYR A 117 -3.81 -8.21 23.12
N SER A 118 -4.72 -8.41 22.17
CA SER A 118 -4.56 -9.35 21.07
C SER A 118 -3.62 -8.83 19.96
N TYR A 119 -3.37 -9.67 18.95
CA TYR A 119 -2.74 -9.24 17.70
C TYR A 119 -3.52 -8.09 17.05
N TRP A 120 -4.86 -8.20 17.04
CA TRP A 120 -5.73 -7.23 16.39
C TRP A 120 -5.91 -5.95 17.20
N ASP A 121 -5.86 -6.00 18.54
CA ASP A 121 -5.80 -4.79 19.36
C ASP A 121 -4.54 -3.97 19.07
N HIS A 122 -3.42 -4.65 18.77
CA HIS A 122 -2.20 -3.97 18.37
C HIS A 122 -2.31 -3.33 16.98
N LEU A 123 -2.92 -4.03 16.02
CA LEU A 123 -3.18 -3.46 14.70
C LEU A 123 -4.15 -2.27 14.76
N ASP A 124 -5.20 -2.33 15.59
CA ASP A 124 -6.09 -1.19 15.86
C ASP A 124 -5.31 0.02 16.38
N TYR A 125 -4.38 -0.21 17.31
CA TYR A 125 -3.51 0.84 17.83
C TYR A 125 -2.67 1.47 16.72
N ILE A 126 -2.04 0.67 15.86
CA ILE A 126 -1.23 1.14 14.73
C ILE A 126 -2.09 1.97 13.76
N ILE A 127 -3.27 1.49 13.40
CA ILE A 127 -4.20 2.21 12.51
C ILE A 127 -4.62 3.53 13.14
N LYS A 128 -4.94 3.56 14.43
CA LYS A 128 -5.33 4.80 15.13
C LYS A 128 -4.17 5.78 15.23
N LEU A 129 -2.96 5.29 15.43
CA LEU A 129 -1.76 6.11 15.48
C LEU A 129 -1.41 6.70 14.11
N ALA A 130 -1.59 5.95 13.04
CA ALA A 130 -1.48 6.45 11.67
C ALA A 130 -2.55 7.52 11.40
N GLU A 131 -3.79 7.30 11.88
CA GLU A 131 -4.88 8.28 11.78
C GLU A 131 -4.49 9.61 12.46
N MET A 132 -3.89 9.55 13.65
CA MET A 132 -3.40 10.74 14.38
C MET A 132 -2.27 11.45 13.63
N ASN A 133 -1.51 10.74 12.81
CA ASN A 133 -0.43 11.28 11.99
C ASN A 133 -0.89 11.69 10.57
N GLY A 134 -2.17 11.56 10.24
CA GLY A 134 -2.66 11.91 8.90
C GLY A 134 -2.21 10.92 7.82
N ILE A 135 -1.91 9.68 8.19
CA ILE A 135 -1.37 8.63 7.33
C ILE A 135 -2.43 7.57 7.06
N TYR A 136 -2.63 7.24 5.77
CA TYR A 136 -3.36 6.06 5.33
C TYR A 136 -2.53 4.78 5.57
N ILE A 137 -3.19 3.70 5.95
CA ILE A 137 -2.60 2.36 5.98
C ILE A 137 -3.08 1.59 4.76
N GLY A 138 -2.13 1.19 3.90
CA GLY A 138 -2.35 0.21 2.86
C GLY A 138 -2.29 -1.19 3.44
N MET A 139 -3.47 -1.78 3.64
CA MET A 139 -3.67 -3.06 4.30
C MET A 139 -3.44 -4.20 3.30
N VAL A 140 -2.21 -4.70 3.14
CA VAL A 140 -1.96 -5.96 2.41
C VAL A 140 -2.52 -7.09 3.27
N THR A 141 -3.71 -7.55 2.93
CA THR A 141 -4.56 -8.29 3.87
C THR A 141 -3.96 -9.62 4.33
N ILE A 142 -3.20 -10.29 3.47
CA ILE A 142 -2.46 -11.52 3.77
C ILE A 142 -1.39 -11.67 2.69
N TRP A 143 -0.15 -11.98 3.07
CA TRP A 143 0.94 -12.07 2.09
C TRP A 143 0.75 -13.26 1.15
N GLY A 144 1.10 -13.09 -0.12
CA GLY A 144 0.81 -14.06 -1.18
C GLY A 144 1.42 -15.44 -0.97
N SER A 145 2.53 -15.54 -0.22
CA SER A 145 3.13 -16.83 0.13
C SER A 145 2.16 -17.75 0.87
N GLN A 146 1.27 -17.20 1.70
CA GLN A 146 0.29 -17.98 2.46
C GLN A 146 -0.82 -18.53 1.56
N VAL A 147 -1.26 -17.72 0.59
CA VAL A 147 -2.25 -18.15 -0.41
C VAL A 147 -1.64 -19.19 -1.35
N LYS A 148 -0.41 -18.98 -1.83
CA LYS A 148 0.32 -19.93 -2.66
C LYS A 148 0.57 -21.27 -1.98
N ALA A 149 0.74 -21.26 -0.66
CA ALA A 149 0.90 -22.46 0.16
C ALA A 149 -0.44 -23.11 0.55
N GLU A 150 -1.57 -22.59 0.05
CA GLU A 150 -2.93 -23.07 0.36
C GLU A 150 -3.28 -23.03 1.86
N ASN A 151 -2.63 -22.16 2.64
CA ASN A 151 -2.94 -21.99 4.06
C ASN A 151 -4.28 -21.27 4.32
N ILE A 152 -4.87 -20.73 3.26
CA ILE A 152 -6.20 -20.12 3.24
C ILE A 152 -6.93 -20.56 1.96
N ASN A 153 -8.19 -20.96 2.10
CA ASN A 153 -9.07 -21.24 0.97
C ASN A 153 -10.12 -20.13 0.77
N ALA A 154 -10.89 -20.19 -0.32
CA ALA A 154 -11.88 -19.17 -0.65
C ALA A 154 -12.97 -18.98 0.42
N GLN A 155 -13.36 -20.03 1.15
CA GLN A 155 -14.36 -19.92 2.23
C GLN A 155 -13.79 -19.18 3.45
N GLN A 156 -12.54 -19.49 3.83
CA GLN A 156 -11.82 -18.81 4.89
C GLN A 156 -11.54 -17.36 4.52
N ALA A 157 -11.16 -17.09 3.27
CA ALA A 157 -10.99 -15.74 2.72
C ALA A 157 -12.27 -14.90 2.81
N LYS A 158 -13.44 -15.52 2.58
CA LYS A 158 -14.74 -14.85 2.78
C LYS A 158 -14.98 -14.48 4.24
N ALA A 159 -14.72 -15.39 5.17
CA ALA A 159 -14.85 -15.11 6.60
C ALA A 159 -13.87 -14.00 7.04
N TYR A 160 -12.64 -14.07 6.54
CA TYR A 160 -11.59 -13.09 6.80
C TYR A 160 -11.91 -11.71 6.28
N GLY A 161 -12.38 -11.60 5.03
CA GLY A 161 -12.82 -10.32 4.47
C GLY A 161 -13.96 -9.69 5.25
N LYS A 162 -14.91 -10.49 5.73
CA LYS A 162 -16.00 -10.00 6.59
C LYS A 162 -15.49 -9.50 7.94
N PHE A 163 -14.53 -10.20 8.55
CA PHE A 163 -13.91 -9.78 9.81
C PHE A 163 -13.20 -8.43 9.63
N LEU A 164 -12.30 -8.32 8.65
CA LEU A 164 -11.56 -7.09 8.36
C LEU A 164 -12.49 -5.92 8.08
N ALA A 165 -13.48 -6.09 7.19
CA ALA A 165 -14.39 -5.01 6.83
C ALA A 165 -15.24 -4.56 8.02
N ASN A 166 -15.73 -5.48 8.85
CA ASN A 166 -16.49 -5.07 10.04
C ASN A 166 -15.63 -4.34 11.07
N ARG A 167 -14.37 -4.75 11.24
CA ARG A 167 -13.44 -4.13 12.18
C ARG A 167 -13.03 -2.73 11.73
N TYR A 168 -12.76 -2.54 10.43
CA TYR A 168 -12.06 -1.36 9.94
C TYR A 168 -12.86 -0.42 9.01
N LYS A 169 -14.09 -0.75 8.59
CA LYS A 169 -14.90 0.13 7.70
C LYS A 169 -15.13 1.55 8.21
N ASN A 170 -15.00 1.77 9.51
CA ASN A 170 -15.17 3.08 10.16
C ASN A 170 -13.84 3.81 10.43
N SER A 171 -12.69 3.18 10.18
CA SER A 171 -11.38 3.82 10.28
C SER A 171 -11.11 4.57 8.98
N PRO A 172 -11.02 5.91 8.96
CA PRO A 172 -11.05 6.70 7.71
C PRO A 172 -9.77 6.60 6.88
N ASN A 173 -8.72 6.03 7.45
CA ASN A 173 -7.37 6.02 6.92
C ASN A 173 -6.96 4.63 6.41
N ILE A 174 -7.88 3.92 5.74
CA ILE A 174 -7.64 2.58 5.19
C ILE A 174 -7.64 2.59 3.66
N ILE A 175 -6.71 1.84 3.08
CA ILE A 175 -6.72 1.43 1.67
C ILE A 175 -6.54 -0.09 1.64
N TRP A 176 -7.47 -0.81 1.02
CA TRP A 176 -7.40 -2.26 0.95
C TRP A 176 -6.43 -2.71 -0.14
N VAL A 177 -5.54 -3.65 0.17
CA VAL A 177 -4.58 -4.18 -0.79
C VAL A 177 -4.69 -5.71 -0.80
N MET A 178 -5.22 -6.25 -1.90
CA MET A 178 -5.19 -7.70 -2.16
C MET A 178 -3.82 -8.12 -2.69
N GLY A 179 -3.56 -9.42 -2.82
CA GLY A 179 -2.27 -9.91 -3.31
C GLY A 179 -1.16 -9.86 -2.25
N GLY A 180 0.03 -9.41 -2.64
CA GLY A 180 1.25 -9.42 -1.81
C GLY A 180 2.33 -10.28 -2.46
N ASP A 181 3.19 -9.64 -3.25
CA ASP A 181 4.23 -10.23 -4.12
C ASP A 181 3.83 -11.54 -4.83
N ILE A 182 2.62 -11.59 -5.40
CA ILE A 182 2.07 -12.79 -6.06
C ILE A 182 1.39 -12.47 -7.40
N GLN A 183 1.44 -13.42 -8.34
CA GLN A 183 0.71 -13.32 -9.59
C GLN A 183 -0.81 -13.45 -9.35
N GLY A 184 -1.60 -12.65 -10.06
CA GLY A 184 -3.06 -12.62 -9.89
C GLY A 184 -3.80 -13.89 -10.33
N ASP A 185 -3.15 -14.77 -11.08
CA ASP A 185 -3.67 -16.06 -11.54
C ASP A 185 -3.34 -17.24 -10.60
N ILE A 186 -2.62 -16.99 -9.49
CA ILE A 186 -2.41 -17.99 -8.44
C ILE A 186 -3.54 -17.87 -7.42
N HIS A 187 -4.36 -18.92 -7.35
CA HIS A 187 -5.58 -18.99 -6.53
C HIS A 187 -6.48 -17.74 -6.64
N PRO A 188 -6.88 -17.32 -7.86
CA PRO A 188 -7.70 -16.12 -8.06
C PRO A 188 -9.03 -16.16 -7.31
N GLU A 189 -9.57 -17.36 -7.06
CA GLU A 189 -10.78 -17.58 -6.27
C GLU A 189 -10.65 -17.14 -4.81
N VAL A 190 -9.46 -17.23 -4.22
CA VAL A 190 -9.18 -16.75 -2.86
C VAL A 190 -9.22 -15.23 -2.82
N TRP A 191 -8.54 -14.59 -3.77
CA TRP A 191 -8.47 -13.12 -3.87
C TRP A 191 -9.82 -12.50 -4.19
N GLU A 192 -10.57 -13.06 -5.15
CA GLU A 192 -11.91 -12.60 -5.50
C GLU A 192 -12.86 -12.73 -4.30
N SER A 193 -12.80 -13.85 -3.58
CA SER A 193 -13.62 -14.09 -2.38
C SER A 193 -13.30 -13.08 -1.27
N LEU A 194 -12.02 -12.81 -1.02
CA LEU A 194 -11.59 -11.82 -0.02
C LEU A 194 -12.05 -10.41 -0.39
N ALA A 195 -11.74 -9.96 -1.61
CA ALA A 195 -12.04 -8.62 -2.11
C ALA A 195 -13.54 -8.33 -2.12
N THR A 196 -14.34 -9.23 -2.69
CA THR A 196 -15.80 -9.05 -2.78
C THR A 196 -16.47 -9.12 -1.42
N SER A 197 -15.94 -9.93 -0.48
CA SER A 197 -16.44 -9.97 0.90
C SER A 197 -16.21 -8.64 1.62
N ILE A 198 -15.02 -8.05 1.46
CA ILE A 198 -14.74 -6.72 2.02
C ILE A 198 -15.66 -5.67 1.39
N LYS A 199 -15.70 -5.57 0.05
CA LYS A 199 -16.53 -4.59 -0.67
C LYS A 199 -18.03 -4.75 -0.46
N SER A 200 -18.50 -5.92 -0.01
CA SER A 200 -19.91 -6.14 0.36
C SER A 200 -20.33 -5.47 1.68
N ILE A 201 -19.36 -5.05 2.50
CA ILE A 201 -19.57 -4.45 3.82
C ILE A 201 -18.96 -3.04 3.88
N ASP A 202 -17.77 -2.86 3.32
CA ASP A 202 -17.04 -1.60 3.30
C ASP A 202 -17.19 -0.91 1.93
N HIS A 203 -17.93 0.20 1.95
CA HIS A 203 -18.15 1.07 0.80
C HIS A 203 -17.42 2.42 0.95
N ASN A 204 -16.50 2.53 1.92
CA ASN A 204 -15.82 3.78 2.26
C ASN A 204 -14.40 3.83 1.69
N HIS A 205 -13.76 2.67 1.51
CA HIS A 205 -12.34 2.60 1.16
C HIS A 205 -12.07 2.09 -0.25
N LEU A 206 -11.04 2.67 -0.86
CA LEU A 206 -10.49 2.18 -2.13
C LEU A 206 -9.78 0.85 -1.93
N MET A 207 -9.67 0.09 -3.01
CA MET A 207 -9.02 -1.22 -3.03
C MET A 207 -8.17 -1.40 -4.27
N THR A 208 -7.02 -2.05 -4.09
CA THR A 208 -6.09 -2.41 -5.17
C THR A 208 -5.56 -3.84 -4.98
N TYR A 209 -4.64 -4.26 -5.83
CA TYR A 209 -3.96 -5.55 -5.78
C TYR A 209 -2.48 -5.35 -5.99
N HIS A 210 -1.65 -5.84 -5.07
CA HIS A 210 -0.19 -5.80 -5.10
C HIS A 210 0.36 -7.06 -5.81
N PRO A 211 0.87 -6.94 -7.05
CA PRO A 211 1.29 -8.09 -7.84
C PRO A 211 2.71 -8.57 -7.48
N ARG A 212 3.14 -9.67 -8.12
CA ARG A 212 4.53 -10.13 -8.15
C ARG A 212 5.41 -9.13 -8.89
N GLY A 213 6.67 -9.02 -8.50
CA GLY A 213 7.66 -8.22 -9.23
C GLY A 213 7.74 -8.50 -10.72
N ARG A 214 7.87 -7.42 -11.48
CA ARG A 214 7.78 -7.33 -12.95
C ARG A 214 6.39 -7.64 -13.51
N TYR A 215 5.34 -7.47 -12.72
CA TYR A 215 3.96 -7.54 -13.19
C TYR A 215 3.16 -6.31 -12.76
N THR A 216 2.11 -6.02 -13.54
CA THR A 216 1.03 -5.09 -13.19
C THR A 216 -0.23 -5.87 -12.83
N SER A 217 -1.00 -5.38 -11.85
CA SER A 217 -2.28 -5.99 -11.48
C SER A 217 -3.32 -5.91 -12.60
N ALA A 218 -3.16 -4.99 -13.56
CA ALA A 218 -4.07 -4.84 -14.70
C ALA A 218 -4.15 -6.09 -15.59
N LYS A 219 -3.07 -6.88 -15.62
CA LYS A 219 -2.99 -8.14 -16.38
C LYS A 219 -4.14 -9.09 -16.04
N TRP A 220 -4.51 -9.18 -14.76
CA TRP A 220 -5.55 -10.09 -14.28
C TRP A 220 -6.82 -9.37 -13.85
N TRP A 221 -6.70 -8.17 -13.29
CA TRP A 221 -7.78 -7.53 -12.53
C TRP A 221 -8.29 -6.22 -13.15
N SER A 222 -7.94 -5.91 -14.41
CA SER A 222 -8.43 -4.69 -15.11
C SER A 222 -9.95 -4.57 -15.13
N LYS A 223 -10.65 -5.70 -15.27
CA LYS A 223 -12.13 -5.76 -15.29
C LYS A 223 -12.76 -6.03 -13.93
N ALA A 224 -11.97 -6.23 -12.87
CA ALA A 224 -12.50 -6.47 -11.54
C ALA A 224 -13.25 -5.24 -11.04
N LYS A 225 -14.50 -5.44 -10.59
CA LYS A 225 -15.35 -4.35 -10.07
C LYS A 225 -14.88 -3.84 -8.70
N TRP A 226 -14.20 -4.69 -7.94
CA TRP A 226 -13.69 -4.34 -6.61
C TRP A 226 -12.38 -3.55 -6.67
N LEU A 227 -11.66 -3.56 -7.79
CA LEU A 227 -10.36 -2.88 -7.93
C LEU A 227 -10.57 -1.43 -8.40
N ASP A 228 -10.16 -0.46 -7.61
CA ASP A 228 -10.34 0.97 -7.90
C ASP A 228 -9.15 1.55 -8.68
N PHE A 229 -7.93 1.12 -8.38
CA PHE A 229 -6.72 1.52 -9.08
C PHE A 229 -5.71 0.38 -9.16
N HIS A 230 -4.82 0.43 -10.14
CA HIS A 230 -3.78 -0.57 -10.37
C HIS A 230 -2.51 -0.26 -9.59
N THR A 231 -1.76 -1.31 -9.29
CA THR A 231 -0.37 -1.17 -8.87
C THR A 231 0.49 -2.15 -9.66
N PHE A 232 1.78 -1.87 -9.70
CA PHE A 232 2.82 -2.77 -10.17
C PHE A 232 4.00 -2.77 -9.19
N GLN A 233 4.87 -3.77 -9.34
CA GLN A 233 6.15 -3.85 -8.63
C GLN A 233 7.25 -3.87 -9.70
N SER A 234 8.02 -2.79 -9.81
CA SER A 234 9.15 -2.73 -10.76
C SER A 234 10.43 -3.34 -10.19
N GLY A 235 10.62 -3.30 -8.87
CA GLY A 235 11.83 -3.76 -8.19
C GLY A 235 12.12 -5.26 -8.33
N HIS A 236 13.32 -5.75 -8.01
CA HIS A 236 14.52 -5.01 -7.60
C HIS A 236 15.71 -5.33 -8.52
N ARG A 237 15.42 -5.84 -9.72
CA ARG A 237 16.44 -6.30 -10.67
C ARG A 237 17.01 -5.13 -11.45
N LYS A 238 18.29 -5.23 -11.77
CA LYS A 238 18.98 -4.29 -12.67
C LYS A 238 18.83 -4.70 -14.13
N TYR A 239 19.21 -3.80 -15.05
CA TYR A 239 19.19 -4.10 -16.48
C TYR A 239 19.89 -5.43 -16.82
N GLY A 240 19.18 -6.29 -17.55
CA GLY A 240 19.69 -7.58 -18.02
C GLY A 240 19.75 -8.70 -16.97
N GLN A 241 19.30 -8.45 -15.74
CA GLN A 241 19.39 -9.40 -14.63
C GLN A 241 18.25 -10.44 -14.64
N ARG A 242 18.20 -11.26 -15.68
CA ARG A 242 17.18 -12.32 -15.82
C ARG A 242 17.28 -13.46 -14.83
N MET A 243 18.46 -13.65 -14.21
CA MET A 243 18.70 -14.74 -13.24
C MET A 243 18.41 -16.14 -13.80
N GLY A 244 18.58 -16.35 -15.11
CA GLY A 244 18.31 -17.63 -15.77
C GLY A 244 16.82 -17.99 -15.92
N ASN A 245 15.90 -17.06 -15.62
CA ASN A 245 14.46 -17.31 -15.79
C ASN A 245 14.11 -17.54 -17.25
N LYS A 246 13.51 -18.70 -17.55
CA LYS A 246 13.05 -19.06 -18.89
C LYS A 246 11.90 -18.17 -19.37
N ASP A 247 10.92 -17.95 -18.50
CA ASP A 247 9.80 -17.05 -18.74
C ASP A 247 10.08 -15.71 -18.05
N TYR A 248 10.00 -14.62 -18.81
CA TYR A 248 10.25 -13.27 -18.31
C TYR A 248 9.09 -12.36 -18.72
N PRO A 249 8.43 -11.68 -17.76
CA PRO A 249 7.18 -10.96 -18.02
C PRO A 249 7.37 -9.60 -18.68
N ILE A 250 8.62 -9.21 -18.94
CA ILE A 250 9.01 -7.95 -19.57
C ILE A 250 10.05 -8.21 -20.66
N PRO A 251 10.25 -7.27 -21.60
CA PRO A 251 11.37 -7.30 -22.52
C PRO A 251 12.73 -7.36 -21.82
N ASP A 252 13.73 -7.82 -22.54
CA ASP A 252 15.10 -7.88 -22.02
C ASP A 252 15.69 -6.49 -21.88
N ASN A 253 16.47 -6.27 -20.82
CA ASN A 253 17.16 -5.02 -20.53
C ASN A 253 16.20 -3.83 -20.31
N THR A 254 15.01 -4.09 -19.77
CA THR A 254 14.05 -3.03 -19.38
C THR A 254 13.67 -3.11 -17.91
N GLU A 255 14.47 -3.77 -17.07
CA GLU A 255 14.18 -3.96 -15.64
C GLU A 255 14.02 -2.64 -14.87
N GLU A 256 14.88 -1.65 -15.16
CA GLU A 256 14.88 -0.37 -14.47
C GLU A 256 13.96 0.67 -15.14
N ASP A 257 13.35 0.32 -16.29
CA ASP A 257 12.42 1.18 -17.04
C ASP A 257 11.02 1.16 -16.42
N ASN A 258 10.90 1.58 -15.15
CA ASN A 258 9.64 1.44 -14.42
C ASN A 258 8.45 2.19 -15.06
N TRP A 259 8.73 3.24 -15.84
CA TRP A 259 7.74 3.97 -16.65
C TRP A 259 6.97 3.05 -17.62
N MET A 260 7.59 1.96 -18.11
CA MET A 260 6.94 1.03 -19.04
C MET A 260 5.75 0.29 -18.41
N TYR A 261 5.76 0.10 -17.09
CA TYR A 261 4.66 -0.55 -16.38
C TYR A 261 3.43 0.35 -16.32
N VAL A 262 3.61 1.67 -16.29
CA VAL A 262 2.51 2.64 -16.41
C VAL A 262 1.85 2.50 -17.79
N ASP A 263 2.64 2.52 -18.86
CA ASP A 263 2.16 2.42 -20.23
C ASP A 263 1.46 1.08 -20.50
N SER A 264 2.09 -0.03 -20.10
CA SER A 264 1.50 -1.37 -20.25
C SER A 264 0.24 -1.55 -19.40
N THR A 265 0.16 -0.93 -18.23
CA THR A 265 -1.08 -0.91 -17.42
C THR A 265 -2.21 -0.21 -18.16
N TRP A 266 -1.95 0.94 -18.80
CA TRP A 266 -2.98 1.71 -19.51
C TRP A 266 -3.40 1.14 -20.88
N ALA A 267 -2.70 0.12 -21.37
CA ALA A 267 -3.16 -0.71 -22.48
C ALA A 267 -4.44 -1.48 -22.12
N TYR A 268 -4.64 -1.82 -20.84
CA TYR A 268 -5.85 -2.49 -20.36
C TYR A 268 -7.02 -1.49 -20.21
N LYS A 269 -8.25 -1.99 -20.41
CA LYS A 269 -9.49 -1.22 -20.28
C LYS A 269 -10.47 -1.85 -19.26
N PRO A 270 -11.26 -1.04 -18.54
CA PRO A 270 -11.22 0.43 -18.51
C PRO A 270 -9.90 0.96 -17.90
N ILE A 271 -9.48 2.16 -18.31
CA ILE A 271 -8.32 2.82 -17.69
C ILE A 271 -8.68 3.11 -16.23
N LYS A 272 -7.72 2.87 -15.33
CA LYS A 272 -7.77 3.26 -13.92
C LYS A 272 -6.43 3.91 -13.54
N PRO A 273 -6.35 4.64 -12.41
CA PRO A 273 -5.08 5.15 -11.89
C PRO A 273 -4.09 4.00 -11.69
N VAL A 274 -2.79 4.31 -11.73
CA VAL A 274 -1.72 3.32 -11.54
C VAL A 274 -0.58 3.91 -10.70
N LEU A 275 0.02 3.07 -9.85
CA LEU A 275 1.13 3.41 -8.97
C LEU A 275 2.20 2.31 -9.00
N ASP A 276 3.48 2.67 -8.97
CA ASP A 276 4.55 1.75 -8.61
C ASP A 276 4.52 1.56 -7.09
N ALA A 277 3.99 0.44 -6.62
CA ALA A 277 3.80 0.20 -5.19
C ALA A 277 5.01 -0.45 -4.53
N GLU A 278 5.96 -0.96 -5.32
CA GLU A 278 7.19 -1.56 -4.85
C GLU A 278 8.28 -1.40 -5.92
N PRO A 279 8.88 -0.20 -6.01
CA PRO A 279 10.11 0.01 -6.77
C PRO A 279 11.31 -0.61 -6.05
N SER A 280 12.49 -0.46 -6.64
CA SER A 280 13.74 -0.78 -5.94
C SER A 280 13.83 -0.05 -4.61
N TYR A 281 13.99 -0.78 -3.50
CA TYR A 281 14.26 -0.19 -2.20
C TYR A 281 15.65 0.42 -2.15
N GLU A 282 15.77 1.49 -1.38
CA GLU A 282 17.07 2.08 -1.04
C GLU A 282 17.91 1.05 -0.28
N ASP A 283 19.21 0.97 -0.60
CA ASP A 283 20.20 0.10 0.05
C ASP A 283 19.95 -1.41 -0.05
N ILE A 284 19.02 -1.87 -0.90
CA ILE A 284 18.84 -3.30 -1.18
C ILE A 284 19.76 -3.76 -2.32
N PRO A 285 20.36 -4.96 -2.23
CA PRO A 285 21.19 -5.48 -3.32
C PRO A 285 20.43 -5.60 -4.64
N LYS A 286 21.11 -5.30 -5.76
CA LYS A 286 20.49 -5.42 -7.09
C LYS A 286 20.12 -6.87 -7.36
N GLY A 287 18.83 -7.13 -7.52
CA GLY A 287 18.28 -8.47 -7.72
C GLY A 287 18.12 -9.31 -6.46
N LEU A 288 18.31 -8.75 -5.26
CA LEU A 288 18.04 -9.34 -3.94
C LEU A 288 18.92 -10.51 -3.49
N HIS A 289 19.35 -11.37 -4.41
CA HIS A 289 19.81 -12.71 -4.08
C HIS A 289 21.29 -12.79 -3.67
N ASP A 290 22.13 -11.86 -4.15
CA ASP A 290 23.54 -11.76 -3.77
C ASP A 290 23.75 -10.46 -2.98
N PRO A 291 24.18 -10.54 -1.70
CA PRO A 291 24.36 -9.36 -0.86
C PRO A 291 25.48 -8.42 -1.33
N ASN A 292 26.37 -8.87 -2.23
CA ASN A 292 27.47 -8.06 -2.75
C ASN A 292 27.16 -7.47 -4.14
N GLU A 293 25.96 -7.71 -4.67
CA GLU A 293 25.56 -7.21 -5.97
C GLU A 293 25.14 -5.73 -5.87
N GLU A 294 26.09 -4.86 -6.20
CA GLU A 294 25.94 -3.40 -6.20
C GLU A 294 25.19 -2.83 -7.39
#